data_AF-A0A7V2PKH7-F1
#
_entry.id   AF-A0A7V2PKH7-F1
#
_cell.length_a   1.000
_cell.length_b   1.000
_cell.length_c   1.000
_cell.angle_alpha   90.00
_cell.angle_beta   90.00
_cell.angle_gamma   90.00
#
_symmetry.space_group_name_H-M   'P 1'
#
loop_
_entity.id
_entity.type
_entity.pdbx_description
1 polymer ?
#
loop_
_entity_poly.entity_id
_entity_poly.type
_entity_poly.pdbx_seq_one_letter_code
_entity_poly.pdbx_strand_id
1 'polypeptide(L)'
;MNRKTALLEAIRYIAGLEQTFISGVSEIDRQATGTLEHWSAKDLIAHNAAWKEDMARRLAGATLPIVEDFDAANAEIFASFQNKTWGEVTMYALVVQHNLETAVERLEDEELEGYKPLGWGDETPSWRSIAGTACLHPLVHLSENAIKRGDAEQAVRLHQDALPVLQQIDDSPAWQGSLVYNLACQYALAGDSRNAILQLGEALRLNPDLAAWSQQDSDLASLRDEPAYQDLYTTE
;
A
#
# COMPACT_ATOMS: atom_id res chain seq x y z
N MET A 1 18.82 -11.56 -6.72
CA MET A 1 17.49 -12.17 -6.95
C MET A 1 16.88 -11.50 -8.17
N ASN A 2 16.12 -12.19 -9.03
CA ASN A 2 15.44 -11.50 -10.14
C ASN A 2 14.19 -10.77 -9.62
N ARG A 3 13.74 -9.74 -10.34
CA ARG A 3 12.64 -8.86 -9.90
C ARG A 3 11.33 -9.62 -9.63
N LYS A 4 11.01 -10.62 -10.46
CA LYS A 4 9.80 -11.44 -10.28
C LYS A 4 9.82 -12.21 -8.95
N THR A 5 10.94 -12.85 -8.61
CA THR A 5 11.07 -13.55 -7.32
C THR A 5 10.97 -12.56 -6.16
N ALA A 6 11.65 -11.41 -6.24
CA ALA A 6 11.58 -10.37 -5.22
C ALA A 6 10.14 -9.84 -5.01
N LEU A 7 9.42 -9.63 -6.11
CA LEU A 7 8.04 -9.16 -6.10
C LEU A 7 7.11 -10.20 -5.45
N LEU A 8 7.24 -11.49 -5.82
CA LEU A 8 6.46 -12.57 -5.21
C LEU A 8 6.77 -12.73 -3.71
N GLU A 9 8.03 -12.60 -3.30
CA GLU A 9 8.41 -12.61 -1.89
C GLU A 9 7.77 -11.44 -1.13
N ALA A 10 7.78 -10.23 -1.68
CA ALA A 10 7.11 -9.08 -1.09
C ALA A 10 5.59 -9.27 -1.00
N ILE A 11 4.95 -9.77 -2.06
CA ILE A 11 3.51 -10.05 -2.08
C ILE A 11 3.13 -11.03 -0.95
N ARG A 12 3.91 -12.11 -0.79
CA ARG A 12 3.70 -13.11 0.26
C ARG A 12 3.95 -12.56 1.66
N TYR A 13 4.97 -11.72 1.81
CA TYR A 13 5.29 -11.07 3.08
C TYR A 13 4.13 -10.17 3.52
N ILE A 14 3.62 -9.31 2.64
CA ILE A 14 2.48 -8.43 2.93
C ILE A 14 1.20 -9.23 3.20
N ALA A 15 0.95 -10.32 2.45
CA ALA A 15 -0.15 -11.22 2.77
C ALA A 15 -0.03 -11.81 4.18
N GLY A 16 1.19 -12.14 4.63
CA GLY A 16 1.46 -12.56 6.01
C GLY A 16 1.14 -11.48 7.05
N LEU A 17 1.41 -10.21 6.76
CA LEU A 17 1.00 -9.09 7.61
C LEU A 17 -0.52 -8.98 7.69
N GLU A 18 -1.23 -9.11 6.57
CA GLU A 18 -2.70 -9.12 6.56
C GLU A 18 -3.27 -10.30 7.36
N GLN A 19 -2.68 -11.51 7.27
CA GLN A 19 -3.11 -12.65 8.09
C GLN A 19 -2.86 -12.41 9.59
N THR A 20 -1.74 -11.77 9.93
CA THR A 20 -1.42 -11.39 11.31
C THR A 20 -2.43 -10.37 11.84
N PHE A 21 -2.75 -9.35 11.04
CA PHE A 21 -3.80 -8.39 11.34
C PHE A 21 -5.14 -9.08 11.55
N ILE A 22 -5.59 -9.91 10.60
CA ILE A 22 -6.86 -10.66 10.67
C ILE A 22 -6.91 -11.48 11.95
N SER A 23 -5.82 -12.17 12.31
CA SER A 23 -5.75 -13.01 13.51
C SER A 23 -5.76 -12.20 14.80
N GLY A 24 -5.21 -10.99 14.78
CA GLY A 24 -5.13 -10.06 15.91
C GLY A 24 -6.37 -9.20 16.15
N VAL A 25 -7.37 -9.22 15.25
CA VAL A 25 -8.62 -8.45 15.45
C VAL A 25 -9.37 -8.97 16.68
N SER A 26 -9.65 -8.06 17.63
CA SER A 26 -10.35 -8.36 18.88
C SER A 26 -11.80 -8.81 18.62
N GLU A 27 -12.41 -9.50 19.58
CA GLU A 27 -13.83 -9.92 19.43
C GLU A 27 -14.78 -8.72 19.28
N ILE A 28 -14.49 -7.60 19.97
CA ILE A 28 -15.24 -6.35 19.85
C ILE A 28 -15.12 -5.80 18.43
N ASP A 29 -13.89 -5.68 17.92
CA ASP A 29 -13.63 -5.15 16.58
C ASP A 29 -14.18 -6.07 15.48
N ARG A 30 -14.30 -7.38 15.73
CA ARG A 30 -14.94 -8.32 14.81
C ARG A 30 -16.46 -8.13 14.70
N GLN A 31 -17.10 -7.64 15.75
CA GLN A 31 -18.54 -7.34 15.77
C GLN A 31 -18.85 -5.92 15.27
N ALA A 32 -17.83 -5.07 15.14
CA ALA A 32 -18.00 -3.72 14.62
C ALA A 32 -18.54 -3.74 13.18
N THR A 33 -19.51 -2.87 12.92
CA THR A 33 -20.05 -2.62 11.58
C THR A 33 -19.46 -1.31 11.08
N GLY A 34 -18.79 -1.35 9.93
CA GLY A 34 -18.26 -0.14 9.32
C GLY A 34 -19.32 0.68 8.59
N THR A 35 -18.90 1.86 8.19
CA THR A 35 -19.60 2.76 7.27
C THR A 35 -18.65 3.11 6.13
N LEU A 36 -19.15 3.72 5.06
CA LEU A 36 -18.30 4.12 3.94
C LEU A 36 -17.18 5.08 4.38
N GLU A 37 -17.48 5.96 5.35
CA GLU A 37 -16.54 6.93 5.90
C GLU A 37 -15.61 6.32 6.97
N HIS A 38 -16.07 5.27 7.66
CA HIS A 38 -15.34 4.61 8.75
C HIS A 38 -15.43 3.10 8.61
N TRP A 39 -14.55 2.52 7.80
CA TRP A 39 -14.46 1.07 7.60
C TRP A 39 -14.13 0.32 8.89
N SER A 40 -14.80 -0.81 9.09
CA SER A 40 -14.37 -1.80 10.07
C SER A 40 -13.11 -2.53 9.59
N ALA A 41 -12.47 -3.30 10.48
CA ALA A 41 -11.35 -4.16 10.10
C ALA A 41 -11.74 -5.17 8.99
N LYS A 42 -13.01 -5.60 8.94
CA LYS A 42 -13.52 -6.49 7.90
C LYS A 42 -13.59 -5.78 6.55
N ASP A 43 -14.13 -4.56 6.55
CA ASP A 43 -14.35 -3.79 5.32
C ASP A 43 -13.00 -3.39 4.69
N LEU A 44 -11.99 -3.10 5.51
CA LEU A 44 -10.61 -2.89 5.07
C LEU A 44 -10.05 -4.11 4.33
N ILE A 45 -10.16 -5.32 4.91
CA ILE A 45 -9.65 -6.54 4.28
C ILE A 45 -10.42 -6.86 2.99
N ALA A 46 -11.73 -6.64 2.99
CA ALA A 46 -12.54 -6.78 1.78
C ALA A 46 -12.09 -5.80 0.68
N HIS A 47 -11.82 -4.55 1.03
CA HIS A 47 -11.32 -3.51 0.13
C HIS A 47 -9.96 -3.88 -0.48
N ASN A 48 -8.99 -4.24 0.34
CA ASN A 48 -7.68 -4.70 -0.13
C ASN A 48 -7.81 -5.90 -1.09
N ALA A 49 -8.64 -6.88 -0.72
CA ALA A 49 -8.86 -8.06 -1.54
C ALA A 49 -9.57 -7.72 -2.86
N ALA A 50 -10.52 -6.77 -2.89
CA ALA A 50 -11.19 -6.37 -4.13
C ALA A 50 -10.22 -5.77 -5.16
N TRP A 51 -9.33 -4.87 -4.73
CA TRP A 51 -8.30 -4.30 -5.61
C TRP A 51 -7.28 -5.34 -6.09
N LYS A 52 -6.91 -6.29 -5.23
CA LYS A 52 -6.08 -7.43 -5.63
C LYS A 52 -6.79 -8.34 -6.64
N GLU A 53 -8.10 -8.51 -6.54
CA GLU A 53 -8.88 -9.31 -7.50
C GLU A 53 -8.91 -8.65 -8.88
N ASP A 54 -9.19 -7.33 -8.94
CA ASP A 54 -9.17 -6.57 -10.18
C ASP A 54 -7.80 -6.71 -10.88
N MET A 55 -6.71 -6.51 -10.12
CA MET A 55 -5.34 -6.72 -10.60
C MET A 55 -5.11 -8.15 -11.12
N ALA A 56 -5.46 -9.17 -10.35
CA ALA A 56 -5.28 -10.58 -10.75
C ALA A 56 -6.06 -10.91 -12.04
N ARG A 57 -7.27 -10.37 -12.19
CA ARG A 57 -8.09 -10.56 -13.39
C ARG A 57 -7.47 -9.88 -14.61
N ARG A 58 -6.97 -8.65 -14.49
CA ARG A 58 -6.26 -7.94 -15.59
C ARG A 58 -5.00 -8.68 -16.02
N LEU A 59 -4.20 -9.15 -15.05
CA LEU A 59 -3.01 -9.95 -15.33
C LEU A 59 -3.34 -11.27 -16.04
N ALA A 60 -4.48 -11.88 -15.72
CA ALA A 60 -5.01 -13.05 -16.42
C ALA A 60 -5.64 -12.74 -17.79
N GLY A 61 -5.59 -11.48 -18.26
CA GLY A 61 -6.06 -11.06 -19.58
C GLY A 61 -7.49 -10.51 -19.62
N ALA A 62 -8.14 -10.29 -18.48
CA ALA A 62 -9.45 -9.66 -18.46
C ALA A 62 -9.36 -8.19 -18.90
N THR A 63 -10.24 -7.77 -19.81
CA THR A 63 -10.43 -6.35 -20.15
C THR A 63 -11.49 -5.76 -19.22
N LEU A 64 -11.05 -4.98 -18.24
CA LEU A 64 -11.91 -4.31 -17.28
C LEU A 64 -11.85 -2.78 -17.49
N PRO A 65 -12.95 -2.04 -17.24
CA PRO A 65 -12.95 -0.58 -17.34
C PRO A 65 -11.81 0.03 -16.52
N ILE A 66 -11.20 1.10 -17.02
CA ILE A 66 -10.27 1.90 -16.21
C ILE A 66 -11.08 2.56 -15.11
N VAL A 67 -10.57 2.54 -13.88
CA VAL A 67 -11.23 3.21 -12.76
C VAL A 67 -10.78 4.66 -12.75
N GLU A 68 -11.70 5.57 -13.06
CA GLU A 68 -11.46 7.02 -13.03
C GLU A 68 -11.92 7.64 -11.70
N ASP A 69 -12.99 7.09 -11.11
CA ASP A 69 -13.57 7.52 -9.84
C ASP A 69 -13.34 6.43 -8.78
N PHE A 70 -12.24 6.60 -8.02
CA PHE A 70 -11.88 5.66 -6.95
C PHE A 70 -12.88 5.69 -5.80
N ASP A 71 -13.51 6.84 -5.50
CA ASP A 71 -14.48 6.94 -4.41
C ASP A 71 -15.75 6.16 -4.75
N ALA A 72 -16.25 6.29 -5.98
CA ALA A 72 -17.37 5.49 -6.47
C ALA A 72 -17.05 3.99 -6.47
N ALA A 73 -15.87 3.59 -6.96
CA ALA A 73 -15.45 2.20 -6.95
C ALA A 73 -15.34 1.63 -5.52
N ASN A 74 -14.78 2.40 -4.59
CA ASN A 74 -14.67 2.00 -3.18
C ASN A 74 -16.06 1.89 -2.52
N ALA A 75 -17.00 2.75 -2.87
CA ALA A 75 -18.39 2.66 -2.40
C ALA A 75 -19.10 1.39 -2.90
N GLU A 76 -18.88 1.00 -4.17
CA GLU A 76 -19.40 -0.25 -4.72
C GLU A 76 -18.79 -1.49 -4.06
N ILE A 77 -17.48 -1.46 -3.81
CA ILE A 77 -16.78 -2.50 -3.05
C ILE A 77 -17.39 -2.59 -1.65
N PHE A 78 -17.46 -1.50 -0.90
CA PHE A 78 -18.06 -1.49 0.43
C PHE A 78 -19.48 -2.08 0.41
N ALA A 79 -20.33 -1.63 -0.52
CA ALA A 79 -21.69 -2.12 -0.65
C ALA A 79 -21.79 -3.63 -0.89
N SER A 80 -20.83 -4.20 -1.62
CA SER A 80 -20.75 -5.63 -1.95
C SER A 80 -20.33 -6.50 -0.76
N PHE A 81 -19.64 -5.94 0.23
CA PHE A 81 -19.05 -6.67 1.35
C PHE A 81 -19.62 -6.33 2.74
N GLN A 82 -20.33 -5.20 2.89
CA GLN A 82 -20.85 -4.74 4.20
C GLN A 82 -21.67 -5.79 4.94
N ASN A 83 -22.47 -6.60 4.23
CA ASN A 83 -23.34 -7.62 4.82
C ASN A 83 -22.71 -9.03 4.87
N LYS A 84 -21.48 -9.21 4.38
CA LYS A 84 -20.77 -10.50 4.43
C LYS A 84 -20.22 -10.77 5.82
N THR A 85 -20.11 -12.04 6.17
CA THR A 85 -19.44 -12.49 7.39
C THR A 85 -17.92 -12.38 7.28
N TRP A 86 -17.22 -12.36 8.42
CA TRP A 86 -15.76 -12.46 8.44
C TRP A 86 -15.24 -13.68 7.67
N GLY A 87 -15.89 -14.84 7.83
CA GLY A 87 -15.50 -16.07 7.13
C GLY A 87 -15.57 -15.92 5.61
N GLU A 88 -16.62 -15.30 5.09
CA GLU A 88 -16.74 -15.02 3.65
C GLU A 88 -15.65 -14.06 3.16
N VAL A 89 -15.35 -13.00 3.91
CA VAL A 89 -14.33 -12.01 3.55
C VAL A 89 -12.93 -12.62 3.58
N THR A 90 -12.58 -13.37 4.62
CA THR A 90 -11.25 -13.99 4.74
C THR A 90 -11.05 -15.09 3.71
N MET A 91 -12.09 -15.88 3.40
CA MET A 91 -12.03 -16.88 2.33
C MET A 91 -11.85 -16.22 0.96
N TYR A 92 -12.57 -15.12 0.72
CA TYR A 92 -12.41 -14.33 -0.51
C TYR A 92 -10.98 -13.78 -0.63
N ALA A 93 -10.45 -13.14 0.42
CA ALA A 93 -9.09 -12.62 0.43
C ALA A 93 -8.03 -13.71 0.18
N LEU A 94 -8.20 -14.89 0.76
CA LEU A 94 -7.31 -16.03 0.55
C LEU A 94 -7.31 -16.52 -0.90
N VAL A 95 -8.49 -16.66 -1.51
CA VAL A 95 -8.62 -17.08 -2.91
C VAL A 95 -8.02 -16.04 -3.85
N VAL A 96 -8.30 -14.76 -3.62
CA VAL A 96 -7.74 -13.67 -4.41
C VAL A 96 -6.22 -13.63 -4.32
N GLN A 97 -5.66 -13.78 -3.12
CA GLN A 97 -4.21 -13.82 -2.92
C GLN A 97 -3.56 -14.94 -3.75
N HIS A 98 -4.13 -16.14 -3.73
CA HIS A 98 -3.65 -17.25 -4.56
C HIS A 98 -3.75 -16.96 -6.07
N ASN A 99 -4.85 -16.37 -6.51
CA ASN A 99 -5.06 -16.02 -7.91
C ASN A 99 -4.06 -14.95 -8.38
N LEU A 100 -3.79 -13.95 -7.54
CA LEU A 100 -2.81 -12.90 -7.82
C LEU A 100 -1.41 -13.47 -7.95
N GLU A 101 -0.96 -14.29 -6.99
CA GLU A 101 0.34 -14.95 -7.06
C GLU A 101 0.48 -15.79 -8.33
N THR A 102 -0.54 -16.60 -8.63
CA THR A 102 -0.57 -17.42 -9.85
C THR A 102 -0.48 -16.56 -11.11
N ALA A 103 -1.15 -15.41 -11.14
CA ALA A 103 -1.12 -14.51 -12.29
C ALA A 103 0.28 -13.87 -12.47
N VAL A 104 0.92 -13.43 -11.37
CA VAL A 104 2.27 -12.86 -11.39
C VAL A 104 3.31 -13.92 -11.78
N GLU A 105 3.19 -15.15 -11.29
CA GLU A 105 4.09 -16.27 -11.63
C GLU A 105 4.06 -16.60 -13.13
N ARG A 106 2.93 -16.38 -13.80
CA ARG A 106 2.74 -16.65 -15.24
C ARG A 106 3.21 -15.53 -16.16
N LEU A 107 3.47 -14.33 -15.64
CA LEU A 107 3.98 -13.24 -16.47
C LEU A 107 5.36 -13.60 -17.00
N GLU A 108 5.64 -13.27 -18.25
CA GLU A 108 7.01 -13.28 -18.76
C GLU A 108 7.79 -12.07 -18.24
N ASP A 109 9.13 -12.17 -18.21
CA ASP A 109 9.96 -11.07 -17.72
C ASP A 109 9.75 -9.79 -18.56
N GLU A 110 9.58 -9.91 -19.87
CA GLU A 110 9.30 -8.76 -20.75
C GLU A 110 7.95 -8.09 -20.44
N GLU A 111 6.93 -8.87 -20.06
CA GLU A 111 5.63 -8.32 -19.66
C GLU A 111 5.70 -7.62 -18.30
N LEU A 112 6.55 -8.13 -17.41
CA LEU A 112 6.77 -7.58 -16.08
C LEU A 112 7.49 -6.22 -16.14
N GLU A 113 8.49 -6.10 -17.03
CA GLU A 113 9.23 -4.86 -17.28
C GLU A 113 8.46 -3.87 -18.17
N GLY A 114 7.58 -4.37 -19.02
CA GLY A 114 6.76 -3.56 -19.90
C GLY A 114 5.57 -2.91 -19.19
N TYR A 115 4.88 -2.04 -19.93
CA TYR A 115 3.64 -1.41 -19.48
C TYR A 115 2.42 -2.28 -19.82
N LYS A 116 1.54 -2.48 -18.84
CA LYS A 116 0.17 -2.98 -19.02
C LYS A 116 -0.82 -2.05 -18.31
N PRO A 117 -2.00 -1.79 -18.90
CA PRO A 117 -3.02 -0.95 -18.27
C PRO A 117 -3.70 -1.71 -17.12
N LEU A 118 -3.07 -1.70 -15.95
CA LEU A 118 -3.50 -2.42 -14.75
C LEU A 118 -4.45 -1.61 -13.85
N GLY A 119 -5.15 -0.65 -14.43
CA GLY A 119 -6.25 0.09 -13.79
C GLY A 119 -5.88 1.47 -13.24
N TRP A 120 -4.60 1.76 -13.01
CA TRP A 120 -4.15 2.99 -12.32
C TRP A 120 -3.82 4.19 -13.23
N GLY A 121 -4.05 4.08 -14.55
CA GLY A 121 -3.91 5.19 -15.49
C GLY A 121 -2.47 5.72 -15.69
N ASP A 122 -1.49 5.20 -14.96
CA ASP A 122 -0.08 5.57 -15.04
C ASP A 122 0.70 4.66 -15.99
N GLU A 123 1.55 5.24 -16.85
CA GLU A 123 2.43 4.49 -17.76
C GLU A 123 3.67 3.97 -17.03
N THR A 124 3.48 3.19 -15.95
CA THR A 124 4.58 2.57 -15.20
C THR A 124 4.79 1.10 -15.59
N PRO A 125 6.00 0.54 -15.38
CA PRO A 125 6.24 -0.88 -15.56
C PRO A 125 5.26 -1.72 -14.72
N SER A 126 4.81 -2.85 -15.27
CA SER A 126 3.79 -3.70 -14.64
C SER A 126 4.18 -4.11 -13.23
N TRP A 127 5.46 -4.41 -12.97
CA TRP A 127 5.94 -4.73 -11.62
C TRP A 127 5.64 -3.63 -10.61
N ARG A 128 5.69 -2.36 -11.01
CA ARG A 128 5.49 -1.20 -10.13
C ARG A 128 4.02 -1.05 -9.78
N SER A 129 3.11 -1.20 -10.75
CA SER A 129 1.67 -1.20 -10.51
C SER A 129 1.25 -2.40 -9.64
N ILE A 130 1.85 -3.58 -9.87
CA ILE A 130 1.62 -4.78 -9.06
C ILE A 130 2.11 -4.53 -7.62
N ALA A 131 3.33 -4.03 -7.41
CA ALA A 131 3.84 -3.73 -6.09
C ALA A 131 3.00 -2.65 -5.37
N GLY A 132 2.54 -1.64 -6.09
CA GLY A 132 1.62 -0.63 -5.58
C GLY A 132 0.33 -1.24 -5.04
N THR A 133 -0.35 -2.06 -5.85
CA THR A 133 -1.65 -2.64 -5.49
C THR A 133 -1.54 -3.79 -4.48
N ALA A 134 -0.55 -4.66 -4.64
CA ALA A 134 -0.45 -5.90 -3.88
C ALA A 134 0.33 -5.74 -2.57
N CYS A 135 1.20 -4.73 -2.49
CA CYS A 135 2.09 -4.53 -1.35
C CYS A 135 1.87 -3.20 -0.65
N LEU A 136 2.05 -2.06 -1.34
CA LEU A 136 2.03 -0.74 -0.71
C LEU A 136 0.61 -0.34 -0.25
N HIS A 137 -0.39 -0.54 -1.10
CA HIS A 137 -1.78 -0.21 -0.80
C HIS A 137 -2.33 -0.95 0.45
N PRO A 138 -2.18 -2.28 0.59
CA PRO A 138 -2.55 -2.96 1.82
C PRO A 138 -1.80 -2.46 3.04
N LEU A 139 -0.49 -2.18 2.90
CA LEU A 139 0.35 -1.73 3.99
C LEU A 139 -0.11 -0.39 4.57
N VAL A 140 -0.46 0.56 3.69
CA VAL A 140 -1.04 1.87 4.08
C VAL A 140 -2.34 1.69 4.84
N HIS A 141 -3.27 0.86 4.35
CA HIS A 141 -4.53 0.68 5.06
C HIS A 141 -4.36 -0.02 6.42
N LEU A 142 -3.44 -0.98 6.53
CA LEU A 142 -3.12 -1.60 7.82
C LEU A 142 -2.53 -0.59 8.81
N SER A 143 -1.64 0.30 8.35
CA SER A 143 -1.04 1.33 9.20
C SER A 143 -2.05 2.40 9.62
N GLU A 144 -2.92 2.86 8.71
CA GLU A 144 -4.04 3.77 9.01
C GLU A 144 -4.99 3.17 10.06
N ASN A 145 -5.29 1.87 9.96
CA ASN A 145 -6.10 1.19 10.96
C ASN A 145 -5.44 1.18 12.33
N ALA A 146 -4.13 0.92 12.39
CA ALA A 146 -3.37 0.96 13.64
C ALA A 146 -3.39 2.37 14.26
N ILE A 147 -3.17 3.42 13.46
CA ILE A 147 -3.27 4.82 13.92
C ILE A 147 -4.67 5.13 14.47
N LYS A 148 -5.75 4.74 13.77
CA LYS A 148 -7.13 4.94 14.22
C LYS A 148 -7.44 4.26 15.55
N ARG A 149 -6.72 3.17 15.87
CA ARG A 149 -6.84 2.44 17.15
C ARG A 149 -5.87 2.96 18.22
N GLY A 150 -5.09 4.00 17.92
CA GLY A 150 -4.12 4.60 18.83
C GLY A 150 -2.79 3.87 18.92
N ASP A 151 -2.51 2.94 18.00
CA ASP A 151 -1.25 2.18 17.94
C ASP A 151 -0.33 2.72 16.82
N ALA A 152 0.11 3.96 17.00
CA ALA A 152 1.02 4.62 16.07
C ALA A 152 2.37 3.91 15.93
N GLU A 153 2.81 3.23 17.00
CA GLU A 153 4.04 2.46 16.98
C GLU A 153 3.92 1.23 16.05
N GLN A 154 2.77 0.54 16.06
CA GLN A 154 2.49 -0.53 15.11
C GLN A 154 2.45 -0.02 13.67
N ALA A 155 1.83 1.13 13.42
CA ALA A 155 1.77 1.73 12.08
C ALA A 155 3.17 1.94 11.47
N VAL A 156 4.09 2.50 12.26
CA VAL A 156 5.50 2.68 11.84
C VAL A 156 6.20 1.34 11.66
N ARG A 157 6.06 0.40 12.60
CA ARG A 157 6.70 -0.92 12.53
C ARG A 157 6.32 -1.70 11.27
N LEU A 158 5.05 -1.65 10.86
CA LEU A 158 4.60 -2.30 9.62
C LEU A 158 5.44 -1.86 8.41
N HIS A 159 5.69 -0.56 8.28
CA HIS A 159 6.51 -0.03 7.19
C HIS A 159 7.99 -0.30 7.36
N GLN A 160 8.53 -0.23 8.59
CA GLN A 160 9.91 -0.57 8.88
C GLN A 160 10.22 -2.04 8.54
N ASP A 161 9.34 -2.96 8.92
CA ASP A 161 9.54 -4.40 8.74
C ASP A 161 9.36 -4.81 7.26
N ALA A 162 8.45 -4.16 6.54
CA ALA A 162 8.23 -4.40 5.11
C ALA A 162 9.33 -3.78 4.22
N LEU A 163 9.98 -2.69 4.65
CA LEU A 163 10.92 -1.93 3.85
C LEU A 163 12.05 -2.80 3.25
N PRO A 164 12.81 -3.62 4.03
CA PRO A 164 13.90 -4.43 3.47
C PRO A 164 13.45 -5.47 2.45
N VAL A 165 12.20 -5.92 2.50
CA VAL A 165 11.63 -6.86 1.52
C VAL A 165 11.26 -6.12 0.24
N LEU A 166 10.59 -4.96 0.36
CA LEU A 166 10.19 -4.13 -0.77
C LEU A 166 11.38 -3.54 -1.53
N GLN A 167 12.47 -3.23 -0.83
CA GLN A 167 13.70 -2.72 -1.43
C GLN A 167 14.38 -3.74 -2.35
N GLN A 168 14.10 -5.04 -2.20
CA GLN A 168 14.68 -6.07 -3.06
C GLN A 168 14.00 -6.17 -4.43
N ILE A 169 12.83 -5.55 -4.60
CA ILE A 169 12.10 -5.54 -5.88
C ILE A 169 12.92 -4.80 -6.93
N ASP A 170 13.48 -3.64 -6.58
CA ASP A 170 14.20 -2.79 -7.51
C ASP A 170 15.19 -1.89 -6.77
N ASP A 171 16.41 -1.73 -7.27
CA ASP A 171 17.46 -0.92 -6.64
C ASP A 171 17.50 0.52 -7.16
N SER A 172 16.60 0.91 -8.06
CA SER A 172 16.59 2.26 -8.61
C SER A 172 16.33 3.31 -7.52
N PRO A 173 17.02 4.46 -7.57
CA PRO A 173 16.79 5.54 -6.60
C PRO A 173 15.33 6.00 -6.54
N ALA A 174 14.60 5.98 -7.66
CA ALA A 174 13.19 6.35 -7.71
C ALA A 174 12.30 5.41 -6.88
N TRP A 175 12.52 4.09 -6.97
CA TRP A 175 11.78 3.12 -6.16
C TRP A 175 12.18 3.21 -4.68
N GLN A 176 13.48 3.20 -4.40
CA GLN A 176 14.02 3.29 -3.04
C GLN A 176 13.53 4.55 -2.32
N GLY A 177 13.59 5.70 -2.99
CA GLY A 177 13.11 6.98 -2.46
C GLY A 177 11.61 6.97 -2.18
N SER A 178 10.80 6.33 -3.03
CA SER A 178 9.35 6.22 -2.81
C SER A 178 9.01 5.37 -1.57
N LEU A 179 9.77 4.31 -1.31
CA LEU A 179 9.59 3.48 -0.11
C LEU A 179 9.97 4.23 1.18
N VAL A 180 11.12 4.93 1.16
CA VAL A 180 11.58 5.74 2.29
C VAL A 180 10.64 6.92 2.54
N TYR A 181 10.09 7.51 1.47
CA TYR A 181 9.07 8.56 1.56
C TYR A 181 7.83 8.08 2.32
N ASN A 182 7.28 6.92 1.94
CA ASN A 182 6.11 6.36 2.65
C ASN A 182 6.40 6.11 4.13
N LEU A 183 7.62 5.68 4.47
CA LEU A 183 8.03 5.54 5.88
C LEU A 183 8.13 6.91 6.59
N ALA A 184 8.60 7.95 5.90
CA ALA A 184 8.60 9.32 6.44
C ALA A 184 7.17 9.79 6.76
N CYS A 185 6.21 9.54 5.88
CA CYS A 185 4.79 9.84 6.12
C CYS A 185 4.28 9.10 7.37
N GLN A 186 4.62 7.82 7.55
CA GLN A 186 4.19 7.09 8.75
C GLN A 186 4.77 7.65 10.05
N TYR A 187 6.05 8.08 10.04
CA TYR A 187 6.62 8.77 11.21
C TYR A 187 5.91 10.09 11.50
N ALA A 188 5.56 10.86 10.46
CA ALA A 188 4.86 12.13 10.60
C ALA A 188 3.45 11.94 11.19
N LEU A 189 2.70 10.95 10.69
CA LEU A 189 1.38 10.56 11.20
C LEU A 189 1.46 10.02 12.64
N ALA A 190 2.57 9.39 13.01
CA ALA A 190 2.84 8.93 14.38
C ALA A 190 3.31 10.06 15.32
N GLY A 191 3.53 11.27 14.81
CA GLY A 191 4.01 12.43 15.59
C GLY A 191 5.51 12.43 15.87
N ASP A 192 6.30 11.56 15.22
CA ASP A 192 7.76 11.53 15.33
C ASP A 192 8.39 12.44 14.26
N SER A 193 8.32 13.76 14.48
CA SER A 193 8.80 14.75 13.52
C SER A 193 10.28 14.59 13.20
N ARG A 194 11.10 14.18 14.17
CA ARG A 194 12.53 13.98 13.99
C ARG A 194 12.83 12.87 12.99
N ASN A 195 12.26 11.68 13.18
CA ASN A 195 12.49 10.58 12.25
C ASN A 195 11.80 10.83 10.90
N ALA A 196 10.63 11.47 10.90
CA ALA A 196 9.94 11.84 9.66
C ALA A 196 10.82 12.73 8.77
N ILE A 197 11.38 13.81 9.31
CA ILE A 197 12.25 14.74 8.57
C ILE A 197 13.53 14.03 8.11
N LEU A 198 14.13 13.19 8.95
CA LEU A 198 15.32 12.42 8.58
C LEU A 198 15.06 11.50 7.36
N GLN A 199 13.96 10.74 7.40
CA GLN A 199 13.61 9.86 6.29
C GLN A 199 13.18 10.64 5.06
N LEU A 200 12.43 11.75 5.23
CA LEU A 200 12.03 12.60 4.11
C LEU A 200 13.25 13.17 3.38
N GLY A 201 14.26 13.66 4.10
CA GLY A 201 15.50 14.14 3.50
C GLY A 201 16.20 13.06 2.66
N GLU A 202 16.28 11.83 3.18
CA GLU A 202 16.84 10.70 2.42
C GLU A 202 15.99 10.33 1.20
N ALA A 203 14.66 10.34 1.34
CA ALA A 203 13.74 10.09 0.24
C ALA A 203 13.90 11.11 -0.90
N LEU A 204 14.01 12.41 -0.56
CA LEU A 204 14.23 13.48 -1.54
C LEU A 204 15.62 13.41 -2.19
N ARG A 205 16.64 12.95 -1.44
CA ARG A 205 17.98 12.71 -2.00
C ARG A 205 17.98 11.56 -3.01
N LEU A 206 17.22 10.50 -2.75
CA LEU A 206 17.08 9.34 -3.64
C LEU A 206 16.17 9.64 -4.84
N ASN A 207 15.07 10.36 -4.60
CA ASN A 207 14.07 10.69 -5.60
C ASN A 207 13.65 12.16 -5.50
N PRO A 208 14.40 13.08 -6.14
CA PRO A 208 14.12 14.53 -6.09
C PRO A 208 12.74 14.92 -6.64
N ASP A 209 12.13 14.10 -7.50
CA ASP A 209 10.82 14.37 -8.09
C ASP A 209 9.70 14.37 -7.03
N LEU A 210 9.94 13.76 -5.86
CA LEU A 210 9.01 13.79 -4.72
C LEU A 210 8.92 15.16 -4.05
N ALA A 211 9.86 16.09 -4.30
CA ALA A 211 9.92 17.36 -3.59
C ALA A 211 8.63 18.18 -3.75
N ALA A 212 8.11 18.31 -4.98
CA ALA A 212 6.90 19.08 -5.23
C ALA A 212 5.65 18.45 -4.59
N TRP A 213 5.55 17.11 -4.60
CA TRP A 213 4.45 16.39 -3.96
C TRP A 213 4.51 16.50 -2.44
N SER A 214 5.70 16.32 -1.86
CA SER A 214 5.94 16.31 -0.41
C SER A 214 5.53 17.59 0.32
N GLN A 215 5.51 18.73 -0.38
CA GLN A 215 5.08 20.00 0.20
C GLN A 215 3.55 20.10 0.32
N GLN A 216 2.81 19.32 -0.46
CA GLN A 216 1.35 19.35 -0.53
C GLN A 216 0.69 18.16 0.19
N ASP A 217 1.43 17.07 0.34
CA ASP A 217 1.00 15.87 1.05
C ASP A 217 0.51 16.19 2.46
N SER A 218 -0.72 15.77 2.77
CA SER A 218 -1.36 15.99 4.06
C SER A 218 -0.71 15.20 5.18
N ASP A 219 -0.07 14.07 4.88
CA ASP A 219 0.57 13.22 5.89
C ASP A 219 1.78 13.92 6.52
N LEU A 220 2.40 14.84 5.76
CA LEU A 220 3.54 15.63 6.19
C LEU A 220 3.15 17.01 6.74
N ALA A 221 1.84 17.30 6.85
CA ALA A 221 1.36 18.63 7.24
C ALA A 221 1.88 19.06 8.63
N SER A 222 2.07 18.11 9.55
CA SER A 222 2.61 18.36 10.90
C SER A 222 4.06 18.86 10.91
N LEU A 223 4.80 18.65 9.81
CA LEU A 223 6.22 18.98 9.71
C LEU A 223 6.47 20.39 9.14
N ARG A 224 5.48 21.01 8.48
CA ARG A 224 5.68 22.22 7.66
C ARG A 224 6.23 23.43 8.44
N ASP A 225 5.92 23.51 9.72
CA ASP A 225 6.38 24.58 10.61
C ASP A 225 7.75 24.29 11.25
N GLU A 226 8.31 23.09 11.07
CA GLU A 226 9.61 22.72 11.61
C GLU A 226 10.75 23.33 10.77
N PRO A 227 11.70 24.08 11.37
CA PRO A 227 12.83 24.64 10.63
C PRO A 227 13.61 23.59 9.85
N ALA A 228 13.85 22.42 10.45
CA ALA A 228 14.58 21.34 9.81
C ALA A 228 13.84 20.74 8.59
N TYR A 229 12.50 20.85 8.53
CA TYR A 229 11.74 20.47 7.34
C TYR A 229 11.91 21.51 6.23
N GLN A 230 11.84 22.80 6.59
CA GLN A 230 12.02 23.91 5.63
C GLN A 230 13.42 23.87 5.00
N ASP A 231 14.44 23.53 5.80
CA ASP A 231 15.83 23.38 5.35
C ASP A 231 16.02 22.29 4.27
N LEU A 232 15.11 21.30 4.17
CA LEU A 232 15.18 20.27 3.12
C LEU A 232 14.97 20.85 1.71
N TYR A 233 14.36 22.03 1.59
CA TYR A 233 13.98 22.64 0.31
C TYR A 233 14.79 23.89 -0.02
N THR A 234 15.60 24.37 0.92
CA THR A 234 16.55 25.45 0.66
C THR A 234 17.75 24.87 -0.07
N THR A 235 17.88 25.15 -1.36
CA THR A 235 19.08 24.87 -2.14
C THR A 235 20.29 25.57 -1.52
N GLU A 236 21.37 24.81 -1.26
CA GLU A 236 22.73 25.38 -1.27
C GLU A 236 23.19 25.69 -2.70
#